data_AF-A0A3B9VYM3-F1
#
_entry.id   AF-A0A3B9VYM3-F1
#
_cell.length_a   1.000
_cell.length_b   1.000
_cell.length_c   1.000
_cell.angle_alpha   90.00
_cell.angle_beta   90.00
_cell.angle_gamma   90.00
#
_symmetry.space_group_name_H-M   'P 1'
#
loop_
_entity.id
_entity.type
_entity.pdbx_description
1 polymer ?
#
loop_
_entity_poly.entity_id
_entity_poly.type
_entity_poly.pdbx_seq_one_letter_code
_entity_poly.pdbx_strand_id
1 'polypeptide(L)'
;MVGNSPAAGAVGLHLVGGLPLLRPDEQVFTAMLDGWRNQQLARSLAFCTIEGREKAVRAFARHADAFPWAWSPQMVDEWLGDLRSVRNLRRSTLRNYQGSIRSFCDFVTDPAYGWAEACQERFGTHPVQVIHEWNAAVHVQ
;
A
#
# COMPACT_ATOMS: atom_id res chain seq x y z
N MET A 1 14.36 26.76 -19.94
CA MET A 1 13.72 26.62 -18.61
C MET A 1 12.86 25.37 -18.64
N VAL A 2 13.41 24.24 -18.19
CA VAL A 2 12.67 22.96 -18.10
C VAL A 2 11.73 23.07 -16.91
N GLY A 3 10.43 22.99 -17.18
CA GLY A 3 9.38 22.96 -16.17
C GLY A 3 9.49 21.68 -15.34
N ASN A 4 9.97 21.83 -14.11
CA ASN A 4 9.91 20.79 -13.10
C ASN A 4 8.45 20.65 -12.66
N SER A 5 7.71 19.73 -13.28
CA SER A 5 6.42 19.31 -12.74
C SER A 5 6.72 18.64 -11.39
N PRO A 6 6.15 19.10 -10.25
CA PRO A 6 6.35 18.39 -9.00
C PRO A 6 5.74 17.00 -9.17
N ALA A 7 6.57 15.96 -9.03
CA ALA A 7 6.08 14.61 -8.88
C ALA A 7 5.05 14.63 -7.76
N ALA A 8 3.81 14.27 -8.06
CA ALA A 8 2.71 14.21 -7.11
C ALA A 8 2.98 13.05 -6.13
N GLY A 9 3.89 13.25 -5.19
CA GLY A 9 4.26 12.33 -4.11
C GLY A 9 4.49 13.16 -2.86
N ALA A 10 3.77 12.82 -1.78
CA ALA A 10 3.73 13.40 -0.42
C ALA A 10 3.61 14.95 -0.26
N VAL A 11 4.37 15.72 -1.03
CA VAL A 11 4.50 17.19 -1.04
C VAL A 11 3.18 17.91 -1.38
N GLY A 12 2.25 17.22 -2.06
CA GLY A 12 0.92 17.75 -2.39
C GLY A 12 -0.11 17.74 -1.24
N LEU A 13 0.22 17.19 -0.07
CA LEU A 13 -0.72 17.07 1.06
C LEU A 13 -0.93 18.38 1.84
N HIS A 14 -0.77 19.54 1.20
CA HIS A 14 -1.12 20.83 1.78
C HIS A 14 -2.62 21.09 1.65
N LEU A 15 -3.32 20.73 2.74
CA LEU A 15 -4.53 21.35 3.28
C LEU A 15 -5.54 21.91 2.26
N VAL A 16 -6.46 21.06 1.79
CA VAL A 16 -7.75 21.57 1.29
C VAL A 16 -8.59 21.97 2.51
N GLY A 17 -8.49 23.25 2.88
CA GLY A 17 -9.57 23.97 3.56
C GLY A 17 -9.67 23.87 5.08
N GLY A 18 -8.63 24.29 5.82
CA GLY A 18 -8.76 24.96 7.14
C GLY A 18 -9.49 24.25 8.29
N LEU A 19 -9.95 23.02 8.10
CA LEU A 19 -10.64 22.21 9.10
C LEU A 19 -9.66 21.19 9.68
N PRO A 20 -9.67 20.94 11.00
CA PRO A 20 -8.90 19.85 11.57
C PRO A 20 -9.26 18.55 10.84
N LEU A 21 -8.24 17.85 10.35
CA LEU A 21 -8.38 16.59 9.62
C LEU A 21 -9.08 15.59 10.55
N LEU A 22 -10.36 15.31 10.30
CA LEU A 22 -11.14 14.40 11.16
C LEU A 22 -10.54 12.99 11.19
N ARG A 23 -9.78 12.60 10.15
CA ARG A 23 -8.99 11.36 10.04
C ARG A 23 -7.76 11.59 9.15
N PRO A 24 -6.61 12.02 9.70
CA PRO A 24 -5.40 12.25 8.90
C PRO A 24 -4.88 10.95 8.27
N ASP A 25 -5.06 9.82 8.95
CA ASP A 25 -4.61 8.50 8.52
C ASP A 25 -5.27 8.04 7.21
N GLU A 26 -6.61 8.12 7.15
CA GLU A 26 -7.38 7.71 5.97
C GLU A 26 -7.06 8.57 4.73
N GLN A 27 -6.74 9.85 4.94
CA GLN A 27 -6.40 10.76 3.86
C GLN A 27 -5.01 10.46 3.29
N VAL A 28 -4.02 10.24 4.16
CA VAL A 28 -2.68 9.84 3.71
C VAL A 28 -2.75 8.51 2.97
N PHE A 29 -3.50 7.54 3.50
CA PHE A 29 -3.68 6.26 2.83
C PHE A 29 -4.37 6.40 1.46
N THR A 30 -5.40 7.24 1.36
CA THR A 30 -6.08 7.51 0.09
C THR A 30 -5.12 8.16 -0.92
N ALA A 31 -4.33 9.15 -0.48
CA ALA A 31 -3.36 9.82 -1.33
C ALA A 31 -2.23 8.88 -1.79
N MET A 32 -1.79 7.94 -0.96
CA MET A 32 -0.86 6.88 -1.36
C MET A 32 -1.45 6.00 -2.47
N LEU A 33 -2.72 5.59 -2.34
CA LEU A 33 -3.39 4.79 -3.36
C LEU A 33 -3.55 5.55 -4.68
N ASP A 34 -3.90 6.84 -4.63
CA ASP A 34 -4.03 7.69 -5.81
C ASP A 34 -2.67 7.90 -6.50
N GLY A 35 -1.61 8.13 -5.72
CA GLY A 35 -0.25 8.22 -6.23
C GLY A 35 0.20 6.91 -6.91
N TRP A 36 -0.12 5.77 -6.28
CA TRP A 36 0.21 4.46 -6.82
C TRP A 36 -0.59 4.13 -8.10
N ARG A 37 -1.87 4.53 -8.15
CA ARG A 37 -2.70 4.45 -9.35
C ARG A 37 -2.06 5.23 -10.50
N ASN A 38 -1.64 6.47 -10.25
CA ASN A 38 -0.99 7.32 -11.25
C ASN A 38 0.34 6.72 -11.74
N GLN A 39 1.14 6.13 -10.84
CA GLN A 39 2.37 5.43 -11.22
C GLN A 39 2.07 4.24 -12.16
N GLN A 40 1.05 3.45 -11.86
CA GLN A 40 0.69 2.29 -12.68
C GLN A 40 0.13 2.71 -14.04
N LEU A 41 -0.65 3.79 -14.11
CA LEU A 41 -1.11 4.38 -15.37
C LEU A 41 0.05 4.90 -16.23
N ALA A 42 1.04 5.55 -15.61
CA ALA A 42 2.25 6.00 -16.32
C ALA A 42 3.07 4.83 -16.90
N ARG A 43 2.92 3.62 -16.35
CA ARG A 43 3.52 2.37 -16.84
C ARG A 43 2.63 1.62 -17.83
N SER A 44 1.55 2.24 -18.31
CA SER A 44 0.59 1.68 -19.28
C SER A 44 -0.07 0.37 -18.82
N LEU A 45 -0.28 0.19 -17.52
CA LEU A 45 -1.04 -0.95 -17.01
C LEU A 45 -2.54 -0.80 -17.33
N ALA A 46 -3.19 -1.93 -17.61
CA ALA A 46 -4.63 -1.96 -17.83
C ALA A 46 -5.40 -1.55 -16.56
N PHE A 47 -6.46 -0.74 -16.71
CA PHE A 47 -7.30 -0.26 -15.61
C PHE A 47 -7.83 -1.38 -14.72
N CYS A 48 -8.26 -2.51 -15.31
CA CYS A 48 -8.75 -3.65 -14.54
C CYS A 48 -7.70 -4.25 -13.60
N THR A 49 -6.42 -4.24 -14.01
CA THR A 49 -5.30 -4.70 -13.19
C THR A 49 -5.03 -3.73 -12.04
N ILE A 50 -5.10 -2.43 -12.32
CA ILE A 50 -4.91 -1.37 -11.31
C ILE A 50 -6.00 -1.46 -10.24
N GLU A 51 -7.27 -1.57 -10.65
CA GLU A 51 -8.39 -1.72 -9.72
C GLU A 51 -8.30 -3.01 -8.89
N GLY A 52 -7.88 -4.13 -9.50
CA GLY A 52 -7.68 -5.39 -8.79
C GLY A 52 -6.60 -5.28 -7.72
N ARG A 53 -5.52 -4.58 -8.04
CA ARG A 53 -4.40 -4.31 -7.12
C ARG A 53 -4.81 -3.38 -5.98
N GLU A 54 -5.47 -2.27 -6.27
CA GLU A 54 -6.01 -1.36 -5.24
C GLU A 54 -6.99 -2.08 -4.31
N LYS A 55 -7.88 -2.92 -4.85
CA LYS A 55 -8.83 -3.73 -4.06
C LYS A 55 -8.09 -4.69 -3.11
N ALA A 56 -6.99 -5.30 -3.54
CA ALA A 56 -6.19 -6.17 -2.69
C ALA A 56 -5.57 -5.40 -1.52
N VAL A 57 -4.98 -4.24 -1.79
CA VAL A 57 -4.37 -3.37 -0.75
C VAL A 57 -5.43 -2.89 0.26
N ARG A 58 -6.60 -2.43 -0.22
CA ARG A 58 -7.72 -2.03 0.66
C ARG A 58 -8.31 -3.20 1.44
N ALA A 59 -8.32 -4.41 0.87
CA ALA A 59 -8.79 -5.60 1.57
C ALA A 59 -7.84 -5.98 2.71
N PHE A 60 -6.53 -5.91 2.46
CA PHE A 60 -5.53 -6.14 3.50
C PHE A 60 -5.58 -5.09 4.60
N ALA A 61 -5.61 -3.80 4.25
CA ALA A 61 -5.71 -2.70 5.22
C ALA A 61 -6.91 -2.86 6.16
N ARG A 62 -8.07 -3.25 5.62
CA ARG A 62 -9.28 -3.51 6.41
C ARG A 62 -9.19 -4.74 7.29
N HIS A 63 -8.45 -5.77 6.87
CA HIS A 63 -8.27 -6.98 7.66
C HIS A 63 -7.27 -6.76 8.79
N ALA A 64 -6.16 -6.08 8.51
CA ALA A 64 -5.15 -5.73 9.49
C ALA A 64 -5.60 -4.65 10.49
N ASP A 65 -6.74 -3.98 10.22
CA ASP A 65 -7.23 -2.79 10.93
C ASP A 65 -6.12 -1.74 11.14
N ALA A 66 -5.24 -1.62 10.15
CA ALA A 66 -4.01 -0.87 10.23
C ALA A 66 -3.64 -0.25 8.87
N PHE A 67 -2.92 0.87 8.94
CA PHE A 67 -2.42 1.59 7.77
C PHE A 67 -1.00 1.15 7.38
N PRO A 68 -0.53 1.49 6.16
CA PRO A 68 0.73 0.97 5.61
C PRO A 68 1.97 1.15 6.48
N TRP A 69 2.01 2.21 7.30
CA TRP A 69 3.12 2.51 8.22
C TRP A 69 3.12 1.69 9.51
N ALA A 70 2.09 0.88 9.75
CA ALA A 70 1.96 -0.02 10.90
C ALA A 70 1.90 -1.50 10.49
N TRP A 71 1.98 -1.81 9.20
CA TRP A 71 1.93 -3.19 8.73
C TRP A 71 3.17 -3.98 9.13
N SER A 72 2.95 -5.27 9.40
CA SER A 72 4.01 -6.24 9.65
C SER A 72 3.88 -7.45 8.74
N PRO A 73 4.97 -8.21 8.52
CA PRO A 73 4.91 -9.49 7.79
C PRO A 73 3.90 -10.48 8.41
N GLN A 74 3.77 -10.48 9.74
CA GLN A 74 2.86 -11.36 10.47
C GLN A 74 1.39 -11.07 10.12
N MET A 75 1.00 -9.79 10.01
CA MET A 75 -0.36 -9.41 9.60
C MET A 75 -0.70 -9.94 8.20
N VAL A 76 0.28 -9.97 7.30
CA VAL A 76 0.09 -10.54 5.96
C VAL A 76 -0.11 -12.05 6.04
N ASP A 77 0.71 -12.74 6.84
CA ASP A 77 0.63 -14.20 6.96
C ASP A 77 -0.71 -14.64 7.55
N GLU A 78 -1.18 -13.94 8.58
CA GLU A 78 -2.52 -14.14 9.16
C GLU A 78 -3.62 -13.94 8.11
N TRP A 79 -3.57 -12.83 7.38
CA TRP A 79 -4.54 -12.55 6.32
C TRP A 79 -4.57 -13.63 5.25
N LEU A 80 -3.41 -14.07 4.76
CA LEU A 80 -3.32 -15.12 3.74
C LEU A 80 -3.77 -16.48 4.27
N GLY A 81 -3.47 -16.78 5.55
CA GLY A 81 -3.94 -17.95 6.27
C GLY A 81 -5.47 -18.01 6.34
N ASP A 82 -6.11 -16.89 6.68
CA ASP A 82 -7.56 -16.74 6.72
C ASP A 82 -8.21 -16.86 5.34
N LEU A 83 -7.64 -16.19 4.34
CA LEU A 83 -8.10 -16.29 2.96
C LEU A 83 -8.05 -17.73 2.43
N ARG A 84 -7.05 -18.50 2.85
CA ARG A 84 -6.92 -19.92 2.49
C ARG A 84 -7.91 -20.79 3.26
N SER A 85 -8.00 -20.61 4.59
CA SER A 85 -8.71 -21.54 5.48
C SER A 85 -10.22 -21.26 5.53
N VAL A 86 -10.61 -19.98 5.58
CA VAL A 86 -12.01 -19.57 5.68
C VAL A 86 -12.63 -19.41 4.29
N ARG A 87 -11.91 -18.76 3.38
CA ARG A 87 -12.43 -18.43 2.04
C ARG A 87 -12.07 -19.42 0.94
N ASN A 88 -11.28 -20.46 1.25
CA ASN A 88 -10.86 -21.50 0.30
C ASN A 88 -10.29 -20.94 -1.01
N LEU A 89 -9.60 -19.79 -0.94
CA LEU A 89 -9.05 -19.14 -2.12
C LEU A 89 -7.95 -19.98 -2.75
N ARG A 90 -7.90 -19.97 -4.08
CA ARG A 90 -6.86 -20.66 -4.85
C ARG A 90 -5.50 -20.03 -4.57
N ARG A 91 -4.45 -20.85 -4.57
CA ARG A 91 -3.04 -20.41 -4.40
C ARG A 91 -2.63 -19.31 -5.40
N SER A 92 -3.17 -19.34 -6.62
CA SER A 92 -2.92 -18.30 -7.62
C SER A 92 -3.48 -16.93 -7.20
N THR A 93 -4.64 -16.89 -6.57
CA THR A 93 -5.25 -15.66 -6.06
C THR A 93 -4.45 -15.10 -4.88
N LEU A 94 -3.99 -15.95 -3.96
CA LEU A 94 -3.13 -15.54 -2.84
C LEU A 94 -1.81 -14.94 -3.35
N ARG A 95 -1.17 -15.58 -4.32
CA ARG A 95 0.04 -15.05 -4.97
C ARG A 95 -0.20 -13.70 -5.65
N ASN A 96 -1.37 -13.51 -6.27
CA ASN A 96 -1.72 -12.22 -6.87
C ASN A 96 -1.88 -11.11 -5.81
N TYR A 97 -2.50 -11.43 -4.66
CA TYR A 97 -2.61 -10.50 -3.54
C TYR A 97 -1.24 -10.16 -2.95
N GLN A 98 -0.38 -11.16 -2.71
CA GLN A 98 1.01 -10.95 -2.29
C GLN A 98 1.77 -10.04 -3.26
N GLY A 99 1.67 -10.28 -4.57
CA GLY A 99 2.31 -9.44 -5.58
C GLY A 99 1.77 -8.00 -5.59
N SER A 100 0.47 -7.82 -5.33
CA SER A 100 -0.16 -6.50 -5.24
C SER A 100 0.34 -5.72 -4.02
N ILE A 101 0.39 -6.36 -2.84
CA ILE A 101 0.91 -5.74 -1.61
C ILE A 101 2.39 -5.41 -1.77
N ARG A 102 3.20 -6.35 -2.28
CA ARG A 102 4.64 -6.13 -2.51
C ARG A 102 4.85 -4.89 -3.38
N SER A 103 4.15 -4.82 -4.51
CA SER A 103 4.28 -3.71 -5.45
C SER A 103 3.79 -2.37 -4.90
N PHE A 104 2.85 -2.39 -3.94
CA PHE A 104 2.42 -1.18 -3.24
C PHE A 104 3.46 -0.75 -2.20
N CYS A 105 3.97 -1.69 -1.39
CA CYS A 105 5.06 -1.44 -0.45
C CYS A 105 6.28 -0.85 -1.16
N ASP A 106 6.70 -1.42 -2.29
CA ASP A 106 7.81 -0.90 -3.10
C ASP A 106 7.59 0.58 -3.46
N PHE A 107 6.37 0.95 -3.85
CA PHE A 107 6.01 2.34 -4.17
C PHE A 107 6.06 3.27 -2.96
N VAL A 108 5.51 2.88 -1.81
CA VAL A 108 5.47 3.75 -0.62
C VAL A 108 6.80 3.81 0.14
N THR A 109 7.70 2.85 -0.09
CA THR A 109 9.06 2.85 0.47
C THR A 109 10.09 3.53 -0.43
N ASP A 110 9.75 3.78 -1.71
CA ASP A 110 10.67 4.41 -2.65
C ASP A 110 10.91 5.89 -2.26
N PRO A 111 12.17 6.27 -1.95
CA PRO A 111 12.52 7.63 -1.56
C PRO A 111 12.12 8.70 -2.58
N ALA A 112 11.99 8.34 -3.87
CA ALA A 112 11.58 9.27 -4.92
C ALA A 112 10.17 9.85 -4.70
N TYR A 113 9.31 9.18 -3.93
CA TYR A 113 7.95 9.62 -3.63
C TYR A 113 7.79 10.27 -2.24
N GLY A 114 8.78 10.15 -1.35
CA GLY A 114 8.79 10.80 -0.03
C GLY A 114 7.76 10.29 0.98
N TRP A 115 7.07 9.19 0.69
CA TRP A 115 6.00 8.66 1.56
C TRP A 115 6.52 8.17 2.91
N ALA A 116 7.71 7.56 2.94
CA ALA A 116 8.32 7.06 4.16
C ALA A 116 8.60 8.20 5.17
N GLU A 117 9.22 9.29 4.70
CA GLU A 117 9.51 10.48 5.50
C GLU A 117 8.23 11.17 5.97
N ALA A 118 7.26 11.36 5.07
CA ALA A 118 5.97 11.97 5.42
C ALA A 118 5.20 11.17 6.48
N CYS A 119 5.29 9.84 6.46
CA CYS A 119 4.69 9.01 7.51
C CYS A 119 5.47 9.11 8.81
N GLN A 120 6.80 9.11 8.75
CA GLN A 120 7.64 9.21 9.94
C GLN A 120 7.36 10.50 10.70
N GLU A 121 7.24 11.63 10.00
CA GLU A 121 6.94 12.93 10.59
C GLU A 121 5.52 13.01 11.20
N ARG A 122 4.54 12.39 10.54
CA ARG A 122 3.11 12.51 10.93
C ARG A 122 2.66 11.46 11.95
N PHE A 123 3.18 10.25 11.84
CA PHE A 123 2.71 9.08 12.59
C PHE A 123 3.80 8.44 13.47
N GLY A 124 5.04 8.93 13.40
CA GLY A 124 6.17 8.40 14.17
C GLY A 124 6.72 7.06 13.68
N THR A 125 6.19 6.54 12.58
CA THR A 125 6.59 5.29 11.92
C THR A 125 6.46 5.44 10.41
N HIS A 126 7.05 4.53 9.65
CA HIS A 126 7.07 4.58 8.19
C HIS A 126 6.65 3.24 7.57
N PRO A 127 6.09 3.25 6.34
CA PRO A 127 5.87 2.02 5.59
C PRO A 127 7.17 1.24 5.38
N VAL A 128 7.05 -0.08 5.36
CA VAL A 128 8.12 -1.03 5.08
C VAL A 128 7.64 -2.11 4.11
N GLN A 129 8.59 -2.83 3.49
CA GLN A 129 8.26 -4.02 2.71
C GLN A 129 7.87 -5.14 3.67
N VAL A 130 6.60 -5.57 3.62
CA VAL A 130 6.07 -6.66 4.46
C VAL A 130 5.99 -8.00 3.74
N ILE A 131 6.21 -8.02 2.42
CA ILE A 131 6.24 -9.26 1.63
C ILE A 131 7.69 -9.70 1.44
N HIS A 132 8.20 -10.55 2.32
CA HIS A 132 9.50 -11.20 2.13
C HIS A 132 9.35 -12.52 1.35
N GLU A 133 10.41 -12.94 0.65
CA GLU A 133 10.40 -14.18 -0.16
C GLU A 133 10.06 -15.44 0.66
N TRP A 134 10.24 -15.37 1.98
CA TRP A 134 10.01 -16.47 2.92
C TRP A 134 8.53 -16.65 3.32
N ASN A 135 7.71 -15.60 3.29
CA ASN A 135 6.27 -15.67 3.60
C ASN A 135 5.44 -16.38 2.51
N ALA A 136 6.06 -16.71 1.37
CA ALA A 136 5.43 -17.52 0.33
C ALA A 136 5.63 -19.04 0.53
N ALA A 137 6.52 -19.48 1.42
CA ALA A 137 7.00 -20.86 1.47
C ALA A 137 6.98 -21.54 2.84
N VAL A 138 6.83 -20.83 3.97
CA VAL A 138 6.97 -21.46 5.29
C VAL A 138 5.66 -21.47 6.07
N HIS A 139 4.80 -22.41 5.69
CA HIS A 139 4.00 -23.14 6.68
C HIS A 139 4.65 -24.51 6.87
N VAL A 140 5.68 -24.54 7.72
CA VAL A 140 6.08 -25.76 8.44
C VAL A 140 6.27 -25.34 9.89
N GLN A 141 5.22 -25.52 10.69
CA GLN A 141 5.33 -26.09 12.03
C GLN A 141 4.00 -26.72 12.43
#